data_AF-A0A4C2A9M9-F1
#
_entry.id   AF-A0A4C2A9M9-F1
#
_cell.length_a   1.000
_cell.length_b   1.000
_cell.length_c   1.000
_cell.angle_alpha   90.00
_cell.angle_beta   90.00
_cell.angle_gamma   90.00
#
_symmetry.space_group_name_H-M   'P 1'
#
loop_
_entity.id
_entity.type
_entity.pdbx_description
1 polymer ?
#
loop_
_entity_poly.entity_id
_entity_poly.type
_entity_poly.pdbx_seq_one_letter_code
_entity_poly.pdbx_strand_id
1 'polypeptide(L)'
;MAAFTNEEYADIMMAYRRADGNARKGQRIYEERFPNRRLPSRNTFQNTYRRLRETGNVQNNESTGILVRHNVRIDEQILSLFEEDGLEDNDFGNRVRFCRFLLHVDVDDPDFWKSILWTDESKFTKEGILNLHNLHHWSSKDENPRVKRQRSFQ
;
A
#
# COMPACT_ATOMS: atom_id res chain seq x y z
N MET A 1 26.31 -0.73 0.11
CA MET A 1 26.08 -2.18 0.36
C MET A 1 24.78 -2.54 -0.36
N ALA A 2 24.77 -3.51 -1.28
CA ALA A 2 23.57 -3.82 -2.08
C ALA A 2 22.37 -4.22 -1.18
N ALA A 3 21.16 -3.80 -1.51
CA ALA A 3 19.95 -4.18 -0.79
C ALA A 3 19.70 -5.70 -0.92
N PHE A 4 19.10 -6.32 0.10
CA PHE A 4 18.59 -7.70 0.00
C PHE A 4 17.26 -7.70 -0.76
N THR A 5 16.91 -8.80 -1.41
CA THR A 5 15.59 -8.98 -2.02
C THR A 5 14.52 -9.20 -0.95
N ASN A 6 13.24 -9.07 -1.32
CA ASN A 6 12.13 -9.32 -0.39
C ASN A 6 12.11 -10.77 0.12
N GLU A 7 12.46 -11.74 -0.73
CA GLU A 7 12.60 -13.14 -0.34
C GLU A 7 13.72 -13.31 0.70
N GLU A 8 14.89 -12.69 0.46
CA GLU A 8 15.99 -12.72 1.41
C GLU A 8 15.62 -12.06 2.75
N TYR A 9 14.86 -10.95 2.73
CA TYR A 9 14.37 -10.31 3.95
C TYR A 9 13.40 -11.20 4.74
N ALA A 10 12.52 -11.94 4.06
CA ALA A 10 11.63 -12.89 4.71
C ALA A 10 12.41 -14.03 5.39
N ASP A 11 13.43 -14.57 4.71
CA ASP A 11 14.30 -15.60 5.27
C ASP A 11 15.16 -15.09 6.45
N ILE A 12 15.66 -13.86 6.36
CA ILE A 12 16.36 -13.18 7.46
C ILE A 12 15.44 -13.09 8.68
N MET A 13 14.20 -12.66 8.48
CA MET A 13 13.21 -12.53 9.54
C MET A 13 12.85 -13.89 10.17
N MET A 14 12.71 -14.93 9.35
CA MET A 14 12.47 -16.30 9.81
C MET A 14 13.62 -16.81 10.70
N ALA A 15 14.87 -16.61 10.28
CA ALA A 15 16.04 -17.00 11.06
C ALA A 15 16.16 -16.19 12.36
N TYR A 16 15.84 -14.89 12.33
CA TYR A 16 15.80 -14.04 13.53
C TYR A 16 14.78 -14.53 14.56
N ARG A 17 13.58 -14.89 14.09
CA ARG A 17 12.48 -15.38 14.92
C ARG A 17 12.82 -16.72 15.57
N ARG A 18 13.43 -17.65 14.83
CA ARG A 18 13.93 -18.93 15.36
C ARG A 18 15.06 -18.76 16.38
N ALA A 19 15.73 -17.62 16.34
CA ALA A 19 16.78 -17.26 17.29
C ALA A 19 16.26 -16.46 18.50
N ASP A 20 14.94 -16.33 18.67
CA ASP A 20 14.30 -15.57 19.76
C ASP A 20 14.78 -14.11 19.82
N GLY A 21 15.04 -13.51 18.66
CA GLY A 21 15.55 -12.14 18.56
C GLY A 21 17.07 -12.00 18.78
N ASN A 22 17.82 -13.10 18.88
CA ASN A 22 19.28 -13.03 18.95
C ASN A 22 19.90 -13.00 17.55
N ALA A 23 20.40 -11.82 17.14
CA ALA A 23 20.96 -11.63 15.79
C ALA A 23 22.20 -12.49 15.51
N ARG A 24 23.01 -12.82 16.51
CA ARG A 24 24.21 -13.68 16.32
C ARG A 24 23.80 -15.12 16.03
N LYS A 25 22.82 -15.62 16.77
CA LYS A 25 22.26 -16.96 16.56
C LYS A 25 21.47 -17.01 15.25
N GLY A 26 20.70 -15.97 14.93
CA GLY A 26 19.96 -15.86 13.67
C GLY A 26 20.88 -15.86 12.45
N GLN A 27 22.04 -15.19 12.53
CA GLN A 27 23.04 -15.21 11.47
C GLN A 27 23.57 -16.63 11.19
N ARG A 28 23.89 -17.41 12.25
CA ARG A 28 24.33 -18.81 12.11
C ARG A 28 23.24 -19.69 11.49
N ILE A 29 22.00 -19.57 11.97
CA ILE A 29 20.85 -20.29 11.42
C ILE A 29 20.63 -19.96 9.94
N TYR A 30 20.83 -18.70 9.55
CA TYR A 30 20.71 -18.27 8.16
C TYR A 30 21.82 -18.86 7.28
N GLU A 31 23.07 -18.81 7.76
CA GLU A 31 24.24 -19.38 7.08
C GLU A 31 24.09 -20.88 6.85
N GLU A 32 23.69 -21.63 7.89
CA GLU A 32 23.44 -23.07 7.82
C GLU A 32 22.34 -23.42 6.82
N ARG A 33 21.29 -22.59 6.73
CA ARG A 33 20.14 -22.83 5.85
C ARG A 33 20.38 -22.42 4.40
N PHE A 34 21.25 -21.44 4.17
CA PHE A 34 21.51 -20.86 2.86
C PHE A 34 23.02 -20.66 2.61
N PRO A 35 23.81 -21.74 2.49
CA PRO A 35 25.27 -21.67 2.44
C PRO A 35 25.83 -20.92 1.21
N ASN A 36 25.05 -20.82 0.13
CA ASN A 36 25.47 -20.13 -1.11
C ASN A 36 24.90 -18.71 -1.25
N ARG A 37 24.19 -18.20 -0.23
CA ARG A 37 23.64 -16.83 -0.25
C ARG A 37 24.55 -15.85 0.49
N ARG A 38 24.39 -14.56 0.20
CA ARG A 38 25.11 -13.50 0.90
C ARG A 38 24.74 -13.50 2.39
N LEU A 39 25.75 -13.56 3.27
CA LEU A 39 25.54 -13.55 4.71
C LEU A 39 25.10 -12.15 5.21
N PRO A 40 23.90 -12.02 5.82
CA PRO A 40 23.45 -10.77 6.39
C PRO A 40 24.20 -10.43 7.68
N SER A 41 24.45 -9.14 7.90
CA SER A 41 25.05 -8.67 9.16
C SER A 41 24.05 -8.74 10.32
N ARG A 42 24.53 -8.80 11.56
CA ARG A 42 23.67 -8.76 12.76
C ARG A 42 22.75 -7.54 12.80
N ASN A 43 23.24 -6.40 12.33
CA ASN A 43 22.46 -5.17 12.23
C ASN A 43 21.34 -5.30 11.18
N THR A 44 21.56 -6.06 10.11
CA THR A 44 20.53 -6.36 9.11
C THR A 44 19.34 -7.07 9.75
N PHE A 45 19.57 -8.10 10.57
CA PHE A 45 18.48 -8.80 11.27
C PHE A 45 17.66 -7.85 12.16
N GLN A 46 18.34 -7.04 12.98
CA GLN A 46 17.68 -6.11 13.89
C GLN A 46 16.92 -5.01 13.15
N ASN A 47 17.53 -4.43 12.11
CA ASN A 47 16.92 -3.36 11.33
C ASN A 47 15.73 -3.86 10.51
N THR A 48 15.81 -5.05 9.90
CA THR A 48 14.69 -5.66 9.18
C THR A 48 13.50 -5.87 10.11
N TYR A 49 13.72 -6.43 11.30
CA TYR A 49 12.65 -6.61 12.30
C TYR A 49 12.07 -5.27 12.75
N ARG A 50 12.93 -4.30 13.06
CA ARG A 50 12.52 -2.97 13.53
C ARG A 50 11.64 -2.26 12.50
N ARG A 51 12.09 -2.18 11.24
CA ARG A 51 11.33 -1.52 10.17
C ARG A 51 10.00 -2.21 9.91
N LEU A 52 9.98 -3.55 9.89
CA LEU A 52 8.72 -4.27 9.75
C LEU A 52 7.74 -3.93 10.89
N ARG A 53 8.22 -3.77 12.13
CA ARG A 53 7.39 -3.45 13.30
C ARG A 53 6.93 -1.99 13.31
N GLU A 54 7.77 -1.07 12.87
CA GLU A 54 7.51 0.38 12.96
C GLU A 54 6.81 0.95 11.73
N THR A 55 7.12 0.45 10.53
CA THR A 55 6.63 1.02 9.25
C THR A 55 5.92 0.00 8.36
N GLY A 56 5.96 -1.30 8.69
CA GLY A 56 5.42 -2.35 7.84
C GLY A 56 6.24 -2.65 6.57
N ASN A 57 7.41 -2.01 6.40
CA ASN A 57 8.28 -2.20 5.24
C ASN A 57 9.64 -2.77 5.67
N VAL A 58 10.18 -3.74 4.91
CA VAL A 58 11.49 -4.34 5.16
C VAL A 58 12.63 -3.63 4.43
N GLN A 59 12.32 -2.94 3.34
CA GLN A 59 13.30 -2.21 2.57
C GLN A 59 13.72 -0.95 3.30
N ASN A 60 14.99 -0.57 3.10
CA ASN A 60 15.41 0.79 3.37
C ASN A 60 14.79 1.66 2.27
N ASN A 61 13.53 2.03 2.47
CA ASN A 61 13.08 3.28 1.91
C ASN A 61 13.88 4.32 2.71
N GLU A 62 15.00 4.78 2.14
CA GLU A 62 15.24 6.22 2.24
C GLU A 62 13.87 6.83 1.97
N SER A 63 13.44 7.72 2.83
CA SER A 63 12.20 8.45 2.65
C SER A 63 12.32 9.27 1.36
N THR A 64 12.25 8.64 0.19
CA THR A 64 11.27 9.02 -0.78
C THR A 64 9.93 8.86 -0.08
N GLY A 65 9.65 9.79 0.85
CA GLY A 65 8.33 10.39 0.88
C GLY A 65 8.00 10.55 -0.59
N ILE A 66 6.91 9.93 -1.01
CA ILE A 66 6.47 9.94 -2.38
C ILE A 66 6.12 11.41 -2.66
N LEU A 67 7.13 12.26 -2.84
CA LEU A 67 7.08 13.33 -3.79
C LEU A 67 7.02 12.54 -5.08
N VAL A 68 5.79 12.25 -5.52
CA VAL A 68 5.57 12.09 -6.95
C VAL A 68 6.15 13.38 -7.49
N ARG A 69 7.38 13.33 -8.02
CA ARG A 69 7.92 14.47 -8.78
C ARG A 69 7.07 14.50 -10.02
N HIS A 70 5.93 15.15 -9.88
CA HIS A 70 5.00 15.44 -10.93
C HIS A 70 5.80 16.14 -12.01
N ASN A 71 5.93 15.48 -13.15
CA ASN A 71 6.46 16.17 -14.31
C ASN A 71 5.31 17.03 -14.81
N VAL A 72 5.29 18.28 -14.36
CA VAL A 72 4.23 19.24 -14.68
C VAL A 72 3.89 19.23 -16.17
N ARG A 73 4.88 19.03 -17.05
CA ARG A 73 4.64 18.93 -18.49
C ARG A 73 3.84 17.69 -18.90
N ILE A 74 4.11 16.53 -18.30
CA ILE A 74 3.33 15.30 -18.54
C ILE A 74 1.94 15.44 -17.93
N ASP A 75 1.82 16.01 -16.73
CA ASP A 75 0.53 16.18 -16.07
C ASP A 75 -0.38 17.17 -16.81
N GLU A 76 0.18 18.25 -17.36
CA GLU A 76 -0.54 19.19 -18.24
C GLU A 76 -1.01 18.51 -19.54
N GLN A 77 -0.21 17.61 -20.12
CA GLN A 77 -0.62 16.82 -21.28
C GLN A 77 -1.78 15.88 -20.93
N ILE A 78 -1.72 15.24 -19.76
CA ILE A 78 -2.82 14.39 -19.27
C ILE A 78 -4.09 15.23 -19.09
N LEU A 79 -4.01 16.40 -18.46
CA LEU A 79 -5.16 17.29 -18.28
C LEU A 79 -5.80 17.72 -19.61
N SER A 80 -5.00 17.95 -20.66
CA SER A 80 -5.52 18.28 -21.99
C SER A 80 -6.28 17.12 -22.67
N LEU A 81 -6.02 15.88 -22.29
CA LEU A 81 -6.72 14.72 -22.85
C LEU A 81 -8.13 14.54 -22.27
N PHE A 82 -8.40 15.13 -21.10
CA PHE A 82 -9.71 15.05 -20.44
C PHE A 82 -10.68 16.15 -20.90
N GLU A 83 -10.28 17.01 -21.83
CA GLU A 83 -11.12 18.09 -22.40
C GLU A 83 -12.31 17.55 -23.23
N GLU A 84 -12.29 16.26 -23.59
CA GLU A 84 -13.35 15.60 -24.37
C GLU A 84 -14.37 14.80 -23.52
N ASP A 85 -14.21 14.73 -22.20
CA ASP A 85 -15.16 13.98 -21.36
C ASP A 85 -16.43 14.81 -21.08
N GLY A 86 -17.60 14.16 -21.21
CA GLY A 86 -18.95 14.72 -21.06
C GLY A 86 -19.33 15.19 -19.64
N LEU A 87 -18.46 15.98 -19.02
CA LEU A 87 -18.66 16.70 -17.78
C LEU A 87 -19.65 17.84 -18.00
N GLU A 88 -20.36 18.24 -16.94
CA GLU A 88 -21.27 19.38 -16.99
C GLU A 88 -20.52 20.66 -17.37
N ASP A 89 -21.19 21.57 -18.08
CA ASP A 89 -20.63 22.85 -18.48
C ASP A 89 -20.00 23.55 -17.24
N ASN A 90 -18.73 23.95 -17.38
CA ASN A 90 -17.89 24.59 -16.35
C ASN A 90 -17.21 23.67 -15.30
N ASP A 91 -17.57 22.38 -15.18
CA ASP A 91 -16.90 21.46 -14.23
C ASP A 91 -15.46 21.15 -14.68
N PHE A 92 -15.27 20.91 -15.98
CA PHE A 92 -13.94 20.67 -16.56
C PHE A 92 -12.93 21.79 -16.23
N GLY A 93 -13.32 23.04 -16.48
CA GLY A 93 -12.45 24.20 -16.22
C GLY A 93 -12.08 24.36 -14.74
N ASN A 94 -13.04 24.09 -13.84
CA ASN A 94 -12.79 24.16 -12.40
C ASN A 94 -11.86 23.05 -11.92
N ARG A 95 -12.03 21.82 -12.42
CA ARG A 95 -11.15 20.69 -12.10
C ARG A 95 -9.73 20.93 -12.61
N VAL A 96 -9.56 21.36 -13.86
CA VAL A 96 -8.23 21.68 -14.43
C VAL A 96 -7.54 22.76 -13.60
N ARG A 97 -8.26 23.83 -13.24
CA ARG A 97 -7.70 24.91 -12.41
C ARG A 97 -7.25 24.39 -11.04
N PHE A 98 -8.04 23.53 -10.40
CA PHE A 98 -7.70 22.92 -9.12
C PHE A 98 -6.49 21.98 -9.22
N CYS A 99 -6.45 21.11 -10.23
CA CYS A 99 -5.32 20.20 -10.46
C CYS A 99 -4.03 20.99 -10.73
N ARG A 100 -4.09 22.05 -11.56
CA ARG A 100 -2.93 22.92 -11.81
C ARG A 100 -2.41 23.59 -10.54
N PHE A 101 -3.30 24.05 -9.67
CA PHE A 101 -2.91 24.60 -8.36
C PHE A 101 -2.19 23.53 -7.52
N LEU A 102 -2.77 22.33 -7.40
CA LEU A 102 -2.18 21.23 -6.64
C LEU A 102 -0.83 20.75 -7.18
N LEU A 103 -0.60 20.83 -8.49
CA LEU A 103 0.67 20.44 -9.12
C LEU A 103 1.83 21.39 -8.79
N HIS A 104 1.54 22.61 -8.31
CA HIS A 104 2.55 23.63 -8.05
C HIS A 104 2.67 23.98 -6.55
N VAL A 105 1.71 23.57 -5.73
CA VAL A 105 1.67 23.92 -4.30
C VAL A 105 2.83 23.34 -3.50
N ASP A 106 3.45 22.26 -3.99
CA ASP A 106 4.61 21.61 -3.37
C ASP A 106 5.91 22.40 -3.54
N VAL A 107 5.99 23.27 -4.56
CA VAL A 107 7.10 24.21 -4.76
C VAL A 107 7.10 25.28 -3.67
N ASP A 108 5.92 25.77 -3.30
CA ASP A 108 5.76 26.83 -2.30
C ASP A 108 5.73 26.28 -0.87
N ASP A 109 5.12 25.11 -0.65
CA ASP A 109 5.05 24.42 0.65
C ASP A 109 5.24 22.89 0.50
N PRO A 110 6.46 22.38 0.77
CA PRO A 110 6.76 20.95 0.70
C PRO A 110 5.95 20.07 1.67
N ASP A 111 5.38 20.64 2.74
CA ASP A 111 4.60 19.93 3.74
C ASP A 111 3.08 20.07 3.53
N PHE A 112 2.65 20.78 2.49
CA PHE A 112 1.25 21.05 2.18
C PHE A 112 0.38 19.78 2.24
N TRP A 113 0.83 18.70 1.57
CA TRP A 113 0.14 17.41 1.52
C TRP A 113 -0.04 16.73 2.87
N LYS A 114 0.85 17.00 3.83
CA LYS A 114 0.76 16.43 5.19
C LYS A 114 -0.19 17.20 6.08
N SER A 115 -0.55 18.42 5.70
CA SER A 115 -1.46 19.27 6.46
C SER A 115 -2.93 19.07 6.10
N ILE A 116 -3.22 18.34 5.02
CA ILE A 116 -4.58 18.09 4.55
C ILE A 116 -5.22 16.92 5.30
N LEU A 117 -6.36 17.18 5.93
CA LEU A 117 -7.27 16.17 6.44
C LEU A 117 -8.43 15.95 5.45
N TRP A 118 -8.44 14.79 4.79
CA TRP A 118 -9.49 14.41 3.85
C TRP A 118 -10.70 13.83 4.58
N THR A 119 -11.90 14.26 4.19
CA THR A 119 -13.16 13.75 4.72
C THR A 119 -14.12 13.49 3.56
N ASP A 120 -14.87 12.40 3.62
CA ASP A 120 -15.92 12.08 2.65
C ASP A 120 -17.04 11.28 3.33
N GLU A 121 -18.23 11.29 2.73
CA GLU A 121 -19.38 10.51 3.15
C GLU A 121 -19.52 9.24 2.30
N SER A 122 -19.21 8.08 2.88
CA SER A 122 -19.46 6.80 2.22
C SER A 122 -20.76 6.15 2.71
N LYS A 123 -21.60 5.67 1.79
CA LYS A 123 -22.81 4.91 2.12
C LYS A 123 -22.49 3.42 2.28
N PHE A 124 -22.74 2.87 3.46
CA PHE A 124 -22.70 1.42 3.70
C PHE A 124 -24.12 0.87 3.75
N THR A 125 -24.46 0.01 2.79
CA THR A 125 -25.73 -0.73 2.79
C THR A 125 -25.45 -2.22 2.89
N LYS A 126 -26.35 -2.95 3.55
CA LYS A 126 -26.32 -4.42 3.59
C LYS A 126 -26.61 -5.02 2.21
N GLU A 127 -27.23 -4.24 1.34
CA GLU A 127 -27.75 -4.67 0.05
C GLU A 127 -26.76 -4.42 -1.12
N GLY A 128 -25.69 -3.65 -0.92
CA GLY A 128 -24.73 -3.22 -1.96
C GLY A 128 -23.70 -4.27 -2.42
N ILE A 129 -22.57 -3.80 -2.99
CA ILE A 129 -21.46 -4.65 -3.47
C ILE A 129 -20.78 -5.32 -2.28
N LEU A 130 -21.26 -6.52 -1.95
CA LEU A 130 -20.70 -7.35 -0.90
C LEU A 130 -19.41 -7.99 -1.41
N ASN A 131 -18.36 -7.95 -0.58
CA ASN A 131 -17.24 -8.86 -0.73
C ASN A 131 -17.78 -10.29 -0.60
N LEU A 132 -17.87 -11.02 -1.71
CA LEU A 132 -18.37 -12.39 -1.77
C LEU A 132 -17.64 -13.33 -0.81
N HIS A 133 -16.40 -13.01 -0.42
CA HIS A 133 -15.64 -13.80 0.56
C HIS A 133 -16.19 -13.68 1.99
N ASN A 134 -16.91 -12.61 2.34
CA ASN A 134 -17.40 -12.38 3.70
C ASN A 134 -18.89 -12.74 3.89
N LEU A 135 -19.55 -13.28 2.86
CA LEU A 135 -20.96 -13.63 2.92
C LEU A 135 -21.15 -15.07 3.41
N HIS A 136 -21.31 -15.24 4.71
CA HIS A 136 -21.62 -16.54 5.32
C HIS A 136 -23.10 -16.65 5.69
N HIS A 137 -23.79 -17.62 5.07
CA HIS A 137 -25.12 -18.05 5.49
C HIS A 137 -24.96 -19.24 6.45
N TRP A 138 -25.35 -19.05 7.70
CA TRP A 138 -25.35 -20.13 8.69
C TRP A 138 -26.68 -20.89 8.63
N SER A 139 -26.61 -22.21 8.68
CA SER A 139 -27.76 -23.11 8.80
C SER A 139 -27.44 -24.22 9.80
N SER A 140 -28.46 -24.86 10.35
CA SER A 140 -28.28 -26.09 11.13
C SER A 140 -27.63 -27.16 10.24
N LYS A 141 -26.79 -28.01 10.84
CA LYS A 141 -25.99 -29.01 10.13
C LYS A 141 -26.83 -29.98 9.28
N ASP A 142 -28.06 -30.22 9.71
CA ASP A 142 -28.99 -31.19 9.11
C ASP A 142 -29.92 -30.56 8.05
N GLU A 143 -29.83 -29.24 7.82
CA GLU A 143 -30.65 -28.52 6.85
C GLU A 143 -29.81 -27.70 5.87
N ASN A 144 -29.91 -28.02 4.57
CA ASN A 144 -29.37 -27.17 3.51
C ASN A 144 -30.31 -25.96 3.33
N PRO A 145 -29.84 -24.72 3.58
CA PRO A 145 -30.73 -23.55 3.66
C PRO A 145 -31.28 -23.09 2.30
N ARG A 146 -30.85 -23.69 1.17
CA ARG A 146 -31.31 -23.39 -0.21
C ARG A 146 -31.47 -21.89 -0.49
N VAL A 147 -30.59 -21.06 0.07
CA VAL A 147 -30.72 -19.60 0.03
C VAL A 147 -30.56 -19.11 -1.40
N LYS A 148 -31.66 -18.66 -2.01
CA LYS A 148 -31.66 -17.95 -3.28
C LYS A 148 -31.88 -16.47 -2.98
N ARG A 149 -30.91 -15.62 -3.30
CA ARG A 149 -31.05 -14.17 -3.17
C ARG A 149 -31.58 -13.59 -4.48
N GLN A 150 -32.65 -12.80 -4.39
CA GLN A 150 -33.11 -11.98 -5.49
C GLN A 150 -32.12 -10.81 -5.67
N ARG A 151 -31.54 -10.68 -6.86
CA ARG A 151 -30.66 -9.56 -7.22
C ARG A 151 -31.50 -8.51 -7.93
N SER A 152 -31.51 -7.30 -7.40
CA SER A 152 -31.94 -6.13 -8.17
C SER A 152 -30.69 -5.55 -8.80
N PHE A 153 -30.69 -5.38 -10.13
CA PHE A 153 -29.66 -4.61 -10.80
C PHE A 153 -29.91 -3.13 -10.48
N GLN A 154 -28.86 -2.45 -9.99
CA GLN A 154 -28.72 -1.00 -10.11
C GLN A 154 -27.83 -0.73 -11.32
#